data_AF-A0A3D3XK32-F1
#
_entry.id   AF-A0A3D3XK32-F1
#
_cell.length_a   1.000
_cell.length_b   1.000
_cell.length_c   1.000
_cell.angle_alpha   90.00
_cell.angle_beta   90.00
_cell.angle_gamma   90.00
#
_symmetry.space_group_name_H-M   'P 1'
#
loop_
_entity.id
_entity.type
_entity.pdbx_description
1 polymer ?
#
loop_
_entity_poly.entity_id
_entity_poly.type
_entity_poly.pdbx_seq_one_letter_code
_entity_poly.pdbx_strand_id
1 'polypeptide(L)' 'STEAATESINAENWSLYHLTNDRAEQNDLAKLHPERVKTMAAQWAQLVERFNQDANHGAR' A
#
# COMPACT_ATOMS: atom_id res chain seq x y z
N SER A 1 -9.78 -22.35 -13.11
CA SER A 1 -9.47 -22.02 -11.71
C SER A 1 -8.67 -20.74 -11.73
N THR A 2 -9.33 -19.61 -11.54
CA THR A 2 -8.70 -18.29 -11.59
C THR A 2 -7.90 -18.13 -10.30
N GLU A 3 -6.61 -18.39 -10.37
CA GLU A 3 -5.64 -18.01 -9.35
C GLU A 3 -5.63 -16.48 -9.30
N ALA A 4 -6.53 -15.92 -8.50
CA ALA A 4 -6.41 -14.55 -8.04
C ALA A 4 -5.08 -14.49 -7.29
N ALA A 5 -4.08 -13.93 -7.96
CA ALA A 5 -2.76 -13.67 -7.45
C ALA A 5 -2.90 -13.02 -6.07
N THR A 6 -2.79 -13.83 -5.02
CA THR A 6 -2.57 -13.33 -3.68
C THR A 6 -1.11 -12.94 -3.68
N GLU A 7 -0.86 -11.78 -4.30
CA GLU A 7 0.42 -11.11 -4.27
C GLU A 7 0.70 -10.86 -2.79
N SER A 8 1.56 -11.71 -2.22
CA SER A 8 2.06 -11.56 -0.87
C SER A 8 2.46 -10.10 -0.73
N ILE A 9 1.79 -9.37 0.15
CA ILE A 9 2.08 -7.97 0.43
C ILE A 9 3.44 -7.98 1.14
N ASN A 10 4.51 -8.12 0.36
CA ASN A 10 5.86 -8.22 0.86
C ASN A 10 6.19 -6.84 1.42
N ALA A 11 6.11 -6.72 2.74
CA ALA A 11 6.52 -5.53 3.47
C ALA A 11 7.98 -5.13 3.16
N GLU A 12 8.76 -6.03 2.57
CA GLU A 12 10.16 -5.82 2.17
C GLU A 12 10.37 -4.73 1.11
N ASN A 13 9.33 -4.35 0.34
CA ASN A 13 9.43 -3.28 -0.66
C ASN A 13 8.84 -1.93 -0.23
N TRP A 14 8.20 -1.86 0.95
CA TRP A 14 7.51 -0.65 1.39
C TRP A 14 8.37 0.12 2.39
N SER A 15 8.56 1.42 2.15
CA SER A 15 9.15 2.35 3.12
C SER A 15 8.08 3.11 3.89
N LEU A 16 8.38 3.51 5.12
CA LEU A 16 7.47 4.25 5.99
C LEU A 16 8.13 5.53 6.51
N TYR A 17 7.49 6.67 6.28
CA TYR A 17 8.02 7.98 6.70
C TYR A 17 7.00 8.75 7.53
N HIS A 18 7.51 9.56 8.48
CA HIS A 18 6.70 10.45 9.31
C HIS A 18 6.85 11.90 8.82
N LEU A 19 6.08 12.28 7.80
CA LEU A 19 6.25 13.53 7.06
C LEU A 19 6.23 14.82 7.90
N THR A 20 5.49 14.83 9.02
CA THR A 20 5.46 15.99 9.93
C THR A 20 6.84 16.28 10.54
N ASN A 21 7.64 15.23 10.78
CA ASN A 21 8.96 15.33 11.42
C ASN A 21 10.10 15.05 10.45
N ASP A 22 9.79 14.47 9.29
CA ASP A 22 10.74 14.08 8.25
C ASP A 22 10.13 14.33 6.87
N ARG A 23 9.96 15.61 6.53
CA ARG A 23 9.36 16.05 5.27
C ARG A 23 10.14 15.59 4.03
N ALA A 24 11.44 15.34 4.20
CA ALA A 24 12.34 14.94 3.12
C ALA A 24 12.55 13.42 3.03
N GLU A 25 11.79 12.63 3.80
CA GLU A 25 11.79 11.16 3.75
C GLU A 25 13.19 10.55 3.93
N GLN A 26 13.99 11.14 4.81
CA GLN A 26 15.39 10.72 4.99
C GLN A 26 15.53 9.49 5.88
N ASN A 27 14.52 9.19 6.70
CA ASN A 27 14.56 8.15 7.73
C ASN A 27 13.45 7.13 7.50
N ASP A 28 13.79 6.02 6.84
CA ASP A 28 12.85 4.91 6.66
C ASP A 28 12.59 4.19 7.98
N LEU A 29 11.33 4.19 8.41
CA LEU A 29 10.83 3.57 9.63
C LEU A 29 10.19 2.20 9.40
N ALA A 30 10.19 1.67 8.17
CA ALA A 30 9.47 0.45 7.83
C ALA A 30 9.88 -0.75 8.70
N LYS A 31 11.20 -0.90 8.92
CA LYS A 31 11.75 -1.96 9.79
C LYS A 31 11.42 -1.77 11.27
N LEU A 32 11.21 -0.52 11.71
CA LEU A 32 10.86 -0.19 13.10
C LEU A 32 9.35 -0.37 13.36
N HIS A 33 8.51 -0.22 12.34
CA HIS A 33 7.06 -0.31 12.46
C HIS A 33 6.43 -1.21 11.37
N PRO A 34 6.76 -2.52 11.34
CA PRO A 34 6.30 -3.43 10.28
C PRO A 34 4.77 -3.61 10.23
N GLU A 35 4.09 -3.59 11.38
CA GLU A 35 2.62 -3.69 11.42
C GLU A 35 1.94 -2.45 10.81
N ARG A 36 2.56 -1.26 10.94
CA ARG A 36 2.05 -0.04 10.33
C ARG A 36 2.17 -0.11 8.82
N VAL A 37 3.31 -0.60 8.31
CA VAL A 37 3.54 -0.87 6.88
C VAL A 37 2.48 -1.83 6.34
N LYS A 38 2.28 -2.97 7.01
CA LYS A 38 1.29 -3.98 6.61
C LYS A 38 -0.13 -3.41 6.54
N THR A 39 -0.51 -2.63 7.56
CA THR A 39 -1.84 -1.99 7.62
C THR A 39 -2.04 -1.01 6.47
N MET A 40 -1.06 -0.14 6.21
CA MET A 40 -1.16 0.87 5.15
C MET A 40 -1.09 0.26 3.76
N ALA A 41 -0.29 -0.79 3.56
CA ALA A 41 -0.26 -1.53 2.30
C ALA A 41 -1.59 -2.24 2.00
N ALA A 42 -2.25 -2.78 3.02
CA ALA A 42 -3.61 -3.32 2.88
C ALA A 42 -4.64 -2.23 2.52
N GLN A 43 -4.52 -1.03 3.11
CA GLN A 43 -5.36 0.11 2.74
C GLN A 43 -5.14 0.54 1.28
N TRP A 44 -3.88 0.58 0.83
CA TRP A 44 -3.54 0.85 -0.57
C TRP A 44 -4.19 -0.15 -1.53
N ALA A 45 -4.09 -1.45 -1.24
CA ALA A 45 -4.72 -2.49 -2.06
C ALA A 45 -6.24 -2.28 -2.21
N GLN A 46 -6.93 -1.88 -1.13
CA GLN A 46 -8.35 -1.57 -1.19
C GLN A 46 -8.66 -0.31 -2.02
N LEU A 47 -7.77 0.69 -2.03
CA LEU A 47 -7.92 1.89 -2.87
C LEU A 47 -7.75 1.56 -4.35
N VAL A 48 -6.78 0.70 -4.69
CA VAL A 48 -6.57 0.21 -6.06
C VAL A 48 -7.81 -0.51 -6.56
N GLU A 49 -8.37 -1.42 -5.77
CA GLU A 49 -9.59 -2.15 -6.13
C GLU A 49 -10.76 -1.19 -6.40
N ARG A 50 -10.99 -0.21 -5.50
CA ARG A 50 -12.02 0.82 -5.68
C ARG A 50 -11.80 1.65 -6.93
N PHE A 51 -10.58 2.11 -7.17
CA PHE A 51 -10.22 2.89 -8.36
C PHE A 51 -10.52 2.10 -9.65
N ASN A 52 -10.16 0.82 -9.70
CA ASN A 52 -10.41 -0.03 -10.86
C ASN A 52 -11.91 -0.26 -11.11
N GLN A 53 -12.70 -0.43 -10.04
CA GLN A 53 -14.15 -0.52 -10.14
C GLN A 53 -14.72 0.77 -10.73
N ASP A 54 -14.37 1.93 -10.16
CA ASP A 54 -14.86 3.23 -10.61
C ASP A 54 -14.46 3.53 -12.06
N ALA A 55 -13.22 3.25 -12.44
CA ALA A 55 -12.74 3.41 -13.81
C ALA A 55 -13.49 2.54 -14.82
N ASN A 56 -13.81 1.29 -14.45
CA ASN A 56 -14.62 0.39 -15.28
C ASN A 56 -16.10 0.81 -15.34
N HIS A 57 -16.61 1.48 -14.30
CA HIS A 57 -17.97 2.01 -14.28
C HIS A 57 -18.10 3.31 -15.09
N GLY A 58 -17.06 4.15 -15.17
CA GLY A 58 -17.06 5.36 -16.00
C GLY A 58 -16.85 5.13 -17.50
N ALA A 59 -16.50 3.90 -17.91
CA ALA A 59 -16.30 3.51 -19.31
C ALA A 59 -17.57 2.94 -19.98
N ARG A 60 -18.72 2.97 -19.30
CA ARG A 60 -20.04 2.58 -19.81
C ARG A 60 -20.95 3.80 -19.97
#